data_AF-A0A8I2G6U8-F1
#
_entry.id   AF-A0A8I2G6U8-F1
#
_cell.length_a   1.000
_cell.length_b   1.000
_cell.length_c   1.000
_cell.angle_alpha   90.00
_cell.angle_beta   90.00
_cell.angle_gamma   90.00
#
_symmetry.space_group_name_H-M   'P 1'
#
loop_
_entity.id
_entity.type
_entity.pdbx_description
1 polymer ?
#
loop_
_entity_poly.entity_id
_entity_poly.type
_entity_poly.pdbx_seq_one_letter_code
_entity_poly.pdbx_strand_id
1 'polypeptide(L)'
;MKEEEKKRLKTMPDETRGILWLKYFLLSLTIGVIIEVLAWVGNVYLFTPWWLVFVVLVILWGFIFGWLAMITRRCIILVQYIPGFILLFGGELLNNYYLNAWTFENGPLGNMNPVVRALVLGILSGFLIQIINEIMNQFYKLKLRVR
;
A
#
# COMPACT_ATOMS: atom_id res chain seq x y z
N MET A 1 -14.27 -0.11 23.74
CA MET A 1 -14.78 -0.52 22.41
C MET A 1 -15.49 -1.86 22.59
N LYS A 2 -16.83 -1.86 22.56
CA LYS A 2 -17.65 -2.98 23.03
C LYS A 2 -17.50 -4.18 22.10
N GLU A 3 -17.54 -5.39 22.65
CA GLU A 3 -17.33 -6.66 21.92
C GLU A 3 -18.27 -6.84 20.71
N GLU A 4 -19.45 -6.22 20.77
CA GLU A 4 -20.41 -6.13 19.66
C GLU A 4 -19.91 -5.31 18.47
N GLU A 5 -19.11 -4.27 18.70
CA GLU A 5 -18.54 -3.43 17.64
C GLU A 5 -17.50 -4.21 16.83
N LYS A 6 -16.69 -5.05 17.50
CA LYS A 6 -15.78 -6.00 16.85
C LYS A 6 -16.54 -7.07 16.05
N LYS A 7 -17.67 -7.56 16.56
CA LYS A 7 -18.54 -8.51 15.83
C LYS A 7 -19.15 -7.86 14.58
N ARG A 8 -19.68 -6.63 14.70
CA ARG A 8 -20.26 -5.88 13.56
C ARG A 8 -19.23 -5.47 12.50
N LEU A 9 -17.98 -5.20 12.89
CA LEU A 9 -16.87 -4.98 11.95
C LEU A 9 -16.48 -6.26 11.21
N LYS A 10 -16.50 -7.42 11.87
CA LYS A 10 -16.30 -8.72 11.21
C LYS A 10 -17.43 -9.04 10.23
N THR A 11 -18.66 -8.60 10.52
CA THR A 11 -19.85 -8.82 9.70
C THR A 11 -20.26 -7.58 8.90
N MET A 12 -19.31 -6.75 8.42
CA MET A 12 -19.64 -5.66 7.47
C MET A 12 -20.62 -6.20 6.43
N PRO A 13 -21.83 -5.60 6.26
CA PRO A 13 -22.77 -6.03 5.26
C PRO A 13 -22.06 -5.97 3.92
N ASP A 14 -22.16 -7.06 3.16
CA ASP A 14 -21.53 -7.18 1.87
C ASP A 14 -22.18 -6.16 0.93
N GLU A 15 -21.65 -4.92 0.91
CA GLU A 15 -21.70 -4.08 -0.27
C GLU A 15 -21.31 -4.97 -1.45
N THR A 16 -21.97 -4.81 -2.60
CA THR A 16 -21.64 -5.64 -3.77
C THR A 16 -20.13 -5.66 -3.96
N ARG A 17 -19.56 -6.87 -4.14
CA ARG A 17 -18.11 -7.09 -4.09
C ARG A 17 -17.33 -6.09 -4.96
N GLY A 18 -17.93 -5.63 -6.06
CA GLY A 18 -17.39 -4.58 -6.92
C GLY A 18 -17.30 -3.19 -6.27
N ILE A 19 -18.32 -2.73 -5.53
CA ILE A 19 -18.28 -1.44 -4.82
C ILE A 19 -17.21 -1.47 -3.72
N LEU A 20 -17.14 -2.58 -2.98
CA LEU A 20 -16.11 -2.74 -1.95
C LEU A 20 -14.71 -2.69 -2.57
N TRP A 21 -14.49 -3.47 -3.63
CA TRP A 21 -13.22 -3.46 -4.36
C TRP A 21 -12.87 -2.07 -4.87
N LEU A 22 -13.81 -1.35 -5.47
CA LEU A 22 -13.61 0.00 -5.98
C LEU A 22 -13.16 0.97 -4.87
N LYS A 23 -13.72 0.86 -3.66
CA LYS A 23 -13.29 1.68 -2.52
C LYS A 23 -11.84 1.38 -2.12
N TYR A 24 -11.47 0.10 -2.04
CA TYR A 24 -10.08 -0.27 -1.74
C TYR A 24 -9.12 0.18 -2.84
N PHE A 25 -9.51 0.04 -4.11
CA PHE A 25 -8.75 0.53 -5.26
C PHE A 25 -8.53 2.04 -5.16
N LEU A 26 -9.60 2.84 -5.00
CA LEU A 26 -9.51 4.29 -4.94
C LEU A 26 -8.70 4.78 -3.73
N LEU A 27 -8.91 4.16 -2.56
CA LEU A 27 -8.17 4.52 -1.35
C LEU A 27 -6.67 4.20 -1.52
N SER A 28 -6.36 3.01 -2.01
CA SER A 28 -4.97 2.58 -2.23
C SER A 28 -4.28 3.43 -3.30
N LEU A 29 -4.98 3.78 -4.38
CA LEU A 29 -4.51 4.71 -5.40
C LEU A 29 -4.24 6.10 -4.79
N THR A 30 -5.14 6.62 -3.96
CA THR A 30 -4.96 7.92 -3.28
C THR A 30 -3.73 7.92 -2.39
N ILE A 31 -3.52 6.87 -1.60
CA ILE A 31 -2.32 6.72 -0.76
C ILE A 31 -1.06 6.64 -1.64
N GLY A 32 -1.11 5.89 -2.75
CA GLY A 32 -0.02 5.84 -3.72
C GLY A 32 0.33 7.21 -4.29
N VAL A 33 -0.67 8.00 -4.71
CA VAL A 33 -0.45 9.37 -5.19
C VAL A 33 0.22 10.23 -4.14
N ILE A 34 -0.23 10.17 -2.88
CA ILE A 34 0.40 10.92 -1.78
C ILE A 34 1.87 10.51 -1.62
N ILE A 35 2.17 9.21 -1.66
CA ILE A 35 3.54 8.69 -1.50
C ILE A 35 4.42 9.12 -2.67
N GLU A 36 3.95 9.03 -3.91
CA GLU A 36 4.72 9.47 -5.08
C GLU A 36 4.95 10.98 -5.08
N VAL A 37 3.96 11.79 -4.66
CA VAL A 37 4.13 13.24 -4.50
C VAL A 37 5.16 13.55 -3.43
N LEU A 38 5.14 12.86 -2.29
CA LEU A 38 6.15 13.02 -1.24
C LEU A 38 7.55 12.59 -1.71
N ALA A 39 7.63 11.50 -2.47
CA ALA A 39 8.89 11.02 -3.06
C ALA A 39 9.44 12.04 -4.07
N TRP A 40 8.58 12.64 -4.89
CA TRP A 40 8.95 13.67 -5.85
C TRP A 40 9.41 14.96 -5.15
N VAL A 41 8.65 15.48 -4.18
CA VAL A 41 9.04 16.68 -3.40
C VAL A 41 10.34 16.44 -2.62
N GLY A 42 10.53 15.23 -2.11
CA GLY A 42 11.73 14.83 -1.39
C GLY A 42 12.91 14.45 -2.28
N ASN A 43 12.76 14.47 -3.61
CA ASN A 43 13.74 13.98 -4.58
C ASN A 43 14.31 12.60 -4.17
N VAL A 44 13.43 11.67 -3.79
CA VAL A 44 13.85 10.38 -3.21
C VAL A 44 14.34 9.42 -4.29
N TYR A 45 13.60 9.33 -5.40
CA TYR A 45 13.94 8.51 -6.55
C TYR A 45 13.30 9.07 -7.83
N LEU A 46 13.84 8.64 -8.96
CA LEU A 46 13.36 8.96 -10.29
C LEU A 46 13.06 7.68 -11.08
N PHE A 47 11.93 7.69 -11.79
CA PHE A 47 11.60 6.63 -12.74
C PHE A 47 12.26 6.89 -14.09
N THR A 48 12.82 5.85 -14.69
CA THR A 48 13.39 5.89 -16.03
C THR A 48 12.83 4.73 -16.86
N PRO A 49 11.91 4.99 -17.81
CA PRO A 49 11.34 6.27 -18.21
C PRO A 49 10.29 6.85 -17.23
N TRP A 50 10.09 8.17 -17.27
CA TRP A 50 9.24 8.92 -16.33
C TRP A 50 7.77 8.45 -16.28
N TRP A 51 7.22 7.93 -17.39
CA TRP A 51 5.83 7.48 -17.45
C TRP A 51 5.56 6.21 -16.63
N LEU A 52 6.61 5.50 -16.18
CA LEU A 52 6.45 4.33 -15.30
C LEU A 52 5.78 4.67 -13.97
N VAL A 53 5.83 5.93 -13.52
CA VAL A 53 5.09 6.39 -12.33
C VAL A 53 3.60 6.09 -12.45
N PHE A 54 3.00 6.26 -13.64
CA PHE A 54 1.57 5.98 -13.84
C PHE A 54 1.27 4.48 -13.77
N VAL A 55 2.18 3.65 -14.28
CA VAL A 55 2.06 2.19 -14.19
C VAL A 55 2.11 1.75 -12.74
N VAL A 56 3.06 2.27 -11.97
CA VAL A 56 3.21 1.97 -10.54
C VAL A 56 1.98 2.45 -9.76
N LEU A 57 1.48 3.66 -10.01
CA LEU A 57 0.27 4.18 -9.39
C LEU A 57 -0.96 3.31 -9.69
N VAL A 58 -1.22 2.98 -10.95
CA VAL A 58 -2.43 2.24 -11.29
C VAL A 58 -2.32 0.77 -10.89
N ILE A 59 -1.23 0.10 -11.28
CA ILE A 59 -1.08 -1.35 -11.11
C ILE A 59 -0.67 -1.69 -9.69
N LEU A 60 0.45 -1.14 -9.20
CA LEU A 60 0.96 -1.50 -7.89
C LEU A 60 0.07 -0.92 -6.79
N TRP A 61 -0.08 0.40 -6.76
CA TRP A 61 -0.86 1.07 -5.72
C TRP A 61 -2.36 0.81 -5.84
N GLY A 62 -2.96 1.01 -7.02
CA GLY A 62 -4.39 0.79 -7.21
C GLY A 62 -4.78 -0.68 -7.11
N PHE A 63 -4.34 -1.49 -8.09
CA PHE A 63 -4.79 -2.89 -8.21
C PHE A 63 -4.19 -3.80 -7.13
N ILE A 64 -2.86 -3.89 -7.03
CA ILE A 64 -2.20 -4.89 -6.19
C ILE A 64 -2.44 -4.61 -4.70
N PHE A 65 -2.08 -3.42 -4.21
CA PHE A 65 -2.28 -3.08 -2.80
C PHE A 65 -3.76 -3.00 -2.41
N GLY A 66 -4.62 -2.43 -3.27
CA GLY A 66 -6.06 -2.39 -3.03
C GLY A 66 -6.69 -3.79 -2.93
N TRP A 67 -6.32 -4.69 -3.84
CA TRP A 67 -6.79 -6.08 -3.83
C TRP A 67 -6.30 -6.86 -2.61
N LEU A 68 -5.00 -6.73 -2.27
CA LEU A 68 -4.41 -7.40 -1.11
C LEU A 68 -5.04 -6.91 0.19
N ALA A 69 -5.24 -5.60 0.35
CA ALA A 69 -5.96 -5.05 1.49
C ALA A 69 -7.37 -5.61 1.60
N MET A 70 -8.13 -5.60 0.50
CA MET A 70 -9.49 -6.13 0.49
C MET A 70 -9.56 -7.61 0.91
N ILE A 71 -8.65 -8.47 0.43
CA ILE A 71 -8.64 -9.90 0.75
C ILE A 71 -8.19 -10.13 2.20
N THR A 72 -7.14 -9.43 2.63
CA THR A 72 -6.52 -9.64 3.95
C THR A 72 -7.23 -8.86 5.07
N ARG A 73 -8.28 -8.08 4.77
CA ARG A 73 -8.99 -7.23 5.72
C ARG A 73 -9.50 -7.92 6.99
N ARG A 74 -9.80 -9.23 6.92
CA ARG A 74 -10.27 -10.03 8.06
C ARG A 74 -9.17 -10.86 8.73
N CYS A 75 -7.95 -10.81 8.20
CA CYS A 75 -6.80 -11.58 8.69
C CYS A 75 -6.07 -10.83 9.81
N ILE A 76 -5.22 -11.54 10.53
CA ILE A 76 -4.33 -10.95 11.54
C ILE A 76 -3.28 -10.03 10.89
N ILE A 77 -2.72 -9.11 11.68
CA ILE A 77 -1.75 -8.09 11.24
C ILE A 77 -0.58 -8.72 10.46
N LEU A 78 -0.05 -9.85 10.94
CA LEU A 78 1.09 -10.51 10.29
C LEU A 78 0.78 -10.94 8.84
N VAL A 79 -0.42 -11.45 8.59
CA VAL A 79 -0.86 -11.85 7.24
C VAL A 79 -1.06 -10.65 6.32
N GLN A 80 -1.41 -9.49 6.89
CA GLN A 80 -1.50 -8.24 6.14
C GLN A 80 -0.10 -7.66 5.86
N TYR A 81 0.86 -7.88 6.76
CA TYR A 81 2.21 -7.32 6.68
C TYR A 81 3.05 -7.98 5.59
N ILE A 82 3.07 -9.32 5.58
CA ILE A 82 3.96 -10.12 4.74
C ILE A 82 3.84 -9.76 3.24
N PRO A 83 2.63 -9.64 2.65
CA PRO A 83 2.52 -9.30 1.22
C PRO A 83 3.07 -7.91 0.91
N GLY A 84 2.78 -6.91 1.74
CA GLY A 84 3.29 -5.54 1.55
C GLY A 84 4.81 -5.49 1.64
N PHE A 85 5.38 -6.23 2.59
CA PHE A 85 6.83 -6.36 2.75
C PHE A 85 7.47 -7.02 1.53
N ILE A 86 6.96 -8.19 1.11
CA ILE A 86 7.51 -8.95 -0.01
C ILE A 86 7.46 -8.14 -1.32
N LEU A 87 6.39 -7.39 -1.56
CA LEU A 87 6.23 -6.63 -2.80
C LEU A 87 7.31 -5.57 -3.00
N LEU A 88 7.60 -4.76 -1.99
CA LEU A 88 8.59 -3.67 -2.13
C LEU A 88 10.01 -4.16 -1.87
N PHE A 89 10.21 -5.13 -0.95
CA PHE A 89 11.50 -5.78 -0.80
C PHE A 89 11.92 -6.47 -2.11
N GLY A 90 11.04 -7.33 -2.63
CA GLY A 90 11.28 -8.04 -3.88
C GLY A 90 11.33 -7.09 -5.08
N GLY A 91 10.45 -6.08 -5.11
CA GLY A 91 10.43 -5.04 -6.15
C GLY A 91 11.74 -4.27 -6.22
N GLU A 92 12.29 -3.85 -5.08
CA GLU A 92 13.58 -3.15 -5.05
C GLU A 92 14.76 -4.03 -5.45
N LEU A 93 14.81 -5.28 -4.97
CA LEU A 93 15.87 -6.20 -5.40
C LEU A 93 15.77 -6.50 -6.90
N LEU A 94 14.57 -6.77 -7.41
CA LEU A 94 14.34 -7.03 -8.82
C LEU A 94 14.69 -5.80 -9.67
N ASN A 95 14.38 -4.61 -9.18
CA ASN A 95 14.77 -3.36 -9.81
C ASN A 95 16.30 -3.22 -9.88
N ASN A 96 16.99 -3.43 -8.77
CA ASN A 96 18.44 -3.27 -8.69
C ASN A 96 19.23 -4.29 -9.53
N TYR A 97 18.74 -5.53 -9.65
CA TYR A 97 19.47 -6.59 -10.36
C TYR A 97 19.04 -6.80 -11.82
N TYR A 98 17.82 -6.39 -12.19
CA TYR A 98 17.26 -6.73 -13.51
C TYR A 98 16.56 -5.56 -14.20
N LEU A 99 15.59 -4.91 -13.54
CA LEU A 99 14.68 -3.99 -14.27
C LEU A 99 15.29 -2.61 -14.52
N ASN A 100 16.05 -2.06 -13.55
CA ASN A 100 16.57 -0.69 -13.60
C ASN A 100 15.50 0.37 -13.96
N ALA A 101 14.27 0.17 -13.46
CA ALA A 101 13.09 0.98 -13.72
C ALA A 101 13.05 2.29 -12.91
N TRP A 102 13.66 2.29 -11.72
CA TRP A 102 13.85 3.52 -10.91
C TRP A 102 15.23 3.56 -10.27
N THR A 103 15.70 4.77 -10.01
CA THR A 103 16.98 5.06 -9.38
C THR A 103 16.80 6.02 -8.23
N PHE A 104 17.38 5.71 -7.06
CA PHE A 104 17.39 6.62 -5.92
C PHE A 104 18.39 7.75 -6.15
N GLU A 105 18.01 8.98 -5.82
CA GLU A 105 18.94 10.12 -5.86
C GLU A 105 19.93 10.09 -4.69
N ASN A 106 20.91 10.99 -4.73
CA ASN A 106 21.94 11.15 -3.70
C ASN A 106 21.32 11.62 -2.38
N GLY A 107 20.86 10.66 -1.57
CA GLY A 107 20.30 10.84 -0.24
C GLY A 107 20.49 9.60 0.63
N PRO A 108 19.92 9.54 1.84
CA PRO A 108 20.10 8.41 2.75
C PRO A 108 19.76 7.07 2.10
N LEU A 109 18.67 6.99 1.33
CA LEU A 109 18.30 5.76 0.61
C LEU A 109 19.21 5.50 -0.59
N GLY A 110 19.60 6.50 -1.38
CA GLY A 110 20.50 6.30 -2.53
C GLY A 110 21.88 5.77 -2.15
N ASN A 111 22.40 6.21 -1.00
CA ASN A 111 23.71 5.80 -0.49
C ASN A 111 23.70 4.44 0.25
N MET A 112 22.52 3.89 0.54
CA MET A 112 22.41 2.57 1.19
C MET A 112 22.77 1.44 0.23
N ASN A 113 23.31 0.36 0.80
CA ASN A 113 23.43 -0.91 0.08
C ASN A 113 22.03 -1.34 -0.43
N PRO A 114 21.91 -1.84 -1.68
CA PRO A 114 20.61 -2.19 -2.27
C PRO A 114 19.78 -3.17 -1.44
N VAL A 115 20.42 -4.14 -0.75
CA VAL A 115 19.73 -5.11 0.11
C VAL A 115 19.18 -4.45 1.36
N VAL A 116 19.95 -3.54 1.97
CA VAL A 116 19.51 -2.77 3.15
C VAL A 116 18.39 -1.83 2.76
N ARG A 117 18.48 -1.16 1.62
CA ARG A 117 17.42 -0.30 1.09
C ARG A 117 16.14 -1.10 0.84
N ALA A 118 16.23 -2.26 0.17
CA ALA A 118 15.10 -3.15 -0.04
C ALA A 118 14.45 -3.57 1.27
N LEU A 119 15.25 -3.88 2.30
CA LEU A 119 14.76 -4.24 3.63
C LEU A 119 14.00 -3.06 4.28
N VAL A 120 14.55 -1.85 4.25
CA VAL A 120 13.90 -0.65 4.80
C VAL A 120 12.57 -0.39 4.09
N LEU A 121 12.56 -0.43 2.75
CA LEU A 121 11.35 -0.24 1.95
C LEU A 121 10.32 -1.32 2.23
N GLY A 122 10.73 -2.58 2.33
CA GLY A 122 9.87 -3.70 2.71
C GLY A 122 9.26 -3.53 4.10
N ILE A 123 10.05 -3.09 5.08
CA ILE A 123 9.54 -2.86 6.44
C ILE A 123 8.44 -1.80 6.43
N LEU A 124 8.70 -0.67 5.78
CA LEU A 124 7.74 0.44 5.70
C LEU A 124 6.48 0.03 4.92
N SER A 125 6.66 -0.67 3.80
CA SER A 125 5.55 -1.06 2.93
C SER A 125 4.68 -2.16 3.53
N GLY A 126 5.22 -3.00 4.40
CA GLY A 126 4.46 -4.00 5.14
C GLY A 126 3.32 -3.37 5.96
N PHE A 127 3.47 -2.13 6.41
CA PHE A 127 2.42 -1.43 7.14
C PHE A 127 1.31 -0.83 6.27
N LEU A 128 1.53 -0.66 4.97
CA LEU A 128 0.59 0.02 4.08
C LEU A 128 -0.76 -0.70 3.99
N ILE A 129 -0.75 -2.03 3.91
CA ILE A 129 -1.98 -2.83 3.85
C ILE A 129 -2.81 -2.63 5.12
N GLN A 130 -2.17 -2.55 6.29
CA GLN A 130 -2.87 -2.31 7.55
C GLN A 130 -3.41 -0.88 7.63
N ILE A 131 -2.63 0.11 7.15
CA ILE A 131 -3.08 1.51 7.07
C ILE A 131 -4.34 1.61 6.20
N ILE A 132 -4.34 1.00 5.01
CA ILE A 132 -5.50 0.96 4.11
C ILE A 132 -6.70 0.33 4.82
N ASN A 133 -6.53 -0.83 5.44
CA ASN A 133 -7.59 -1.53 6.15
C ASN A 133 -8.14 -0.73 7.35
N GLU A 134 -7.26 -0.08 8.10
CA GLU A 134 -7.68 0.73 9.25
C GLU A 134 -8.44 1.98 8.81
N ILE A 135 -7.99 2.68 7.77
CA ILE A 135 -8.73 3.82 7.20
C ILE A 135 -10.11 3.36 6.72
N MET A 136 -10.21 2.21 6.02
CA MET A 136 -11.50 1.64 5.61
C MET A 136 -12.41 1.32 6.80
N ASN A 137 -11.85 0.78 7.88
CA ASN A 137 -12.60 0.53 9.11
C ASN A 137 -13.12 1.83 9.73
N GLN A 138 -12.32 2.90 9.73
CA GLN A 138 -12.74 4.21 10.23
C GLN A 138 -13.87 4.81 9.37
N PHE A 139 -13.78 4.76 8.04
CA PHE A 139 -14.87 5.19 7.16
C PHE A 139 -16.17 4.42 7.41
N TYR A 140 -16.07 3.12 7.64
CA TYR A 140 -17.24 2.31 7.98
C TYR A 140 -17.83 2.68 9.35
N LYS A 141 -16.99 2.88 10.39
CA LYS A 141 -17.44 3.34 11.71
C LYS A 141 -18.13 4.70 11.62
N LEU A 142 -17.60 5.64 10.84
CA LEU A 142 -18.21 6.94 10.62
C LEU A 142 -19.57 6.81 9.95
N LYS A 143 -19.68 5.99 8.89
CA LYS A 143 -20.96 5.72 8.21
C LYS A 143 -22.01 5.15 9.17
N LEU A 144 -21.61 4.31 10.12
CA LEU A 144 -22.52 3.75 11.14
C LEU A 144 -22.96 4.76 12.21
N ARG A 145 -22.20 5.83 12.45
CA ARG A 145 -22.57 6.89 13.42
C ARG A 145 -23.52 7.93 12.84
N VAL A 146 -23.48 8.13 11.51
CA VAL A 146 -24.31 9.11 10.80
C VAL A 146 -25.70 8.56 10.45
N ARG A 147 -25.90 7.23 10.58
CA ARG A 147 -27.20 6.58 10.49
C ARG A 147 -27.80 6.38 11.87
#